data_AF-A0A1D9Q5A0-F1
#
_entry.id   AF-A0A1D9Q5A0-F1
#
_cell.length_a   1.000
_cell.length_b   1.000
_cell.length_c   1.000
_cell.angle_alpha   90.00
_cell.angle_beta   90.00
_cell.angle_gamma   90.00
#
_symmetry.space_group_name_H-M   'P 1'
#
loop_
_entity.id
_entity.type
_entity.pdbx_description
1 polymer ?
#
loop_
_entity_poly.entity_id
_entity_poly.type
_entity_poly.pdbx_seq_one_letter_code
_entity_poly.pdbx_strand_id
1 'polypeptide(L)'
;MWRAKPHWNTKPLPPNPVIAPSIFSPTSYELMLAKFGFDILELSTLATLRVGRATRRTLCKSPEIIVHQMRTQKQWSFLSFIPSRYGHSPCLSAAVDCVVARARQIISSPHNTKFWEPLVLAHYITVIETLKRALDSPKTRYKPEVLCATEILALYELLEPSGEAAWIRHSAGAAHLILLRRPESYTTDFERALFMGHTGPIMTEALLNGKRCFLEQNAWQNLLMSVICKEKYYTVSDCSEIVVLLIMAKSKIPGTFWDMTQLLCRQEEPSLEYVVRIQKWCRELRQRFVDWKCKYEALIREVGDVGEGTMEFDRRVKAYATFF
;
A
#
# COMPACT_ATOMS: atom_id res chain seq x y z
N MET A 1 -65.05 44.42 -35.84
CA MET A 1 -64.64 43.72 -37.08
C MET A 1 -63.20 43.24 -36.91
N TRP A 2 -62.83 42.10 -37.51
CA TRP A 2 -61.62 41.30 -37.25
C TRP A 2 -60.30 42.08 -37.04
N ARG A 3 -59.60 41.80 -35.93
CA ARG A 3 -58.18 42.16 -35.76
C ARG A 3 -57.30 41.03 -36.30
N ALA A 4 -56.34 41.35 -37.15
CA ALA A 4 -55.37 40.38 -37.67
C ALA A 4 -54.39 39.90 -36.58
N LYS A 5 -53.90 38.66 -36.71
CA LYS A 5 -52.82 38.11 -35.86
C LYS A 5 -51.44 38.46 -36.46
N PRO A 6 -50.40 38.71 -35.65
CA PRO A 6 -49.04 38.90 -36.15
C PRO A 6 -48.49 37.62 -36.80
N HIS A 7 -47.79 37.75 -37.93
CA HIS A 7 -47.02 36.65 -38.51
C HIS A 7 -45.67 36.52 -37.79
N TRP A 8 -45.43 35.36 -37.17
CA TRP A 8 -44.14 35.05 -36.53
C TRP A 8 -43.13 34.60 -37.59
N ASN A 9 -42.09 35.40 -37.79
CA ASN A 9 -41.11 35.17 -38.85
C ASN A 9 -40.03 34.17 -38.38
N THR A 10 -40.34 32.87 -38.48
CA THR A 10 -39.45 31.78 -38.04
C THR A 10 -38.26 31.62 -38.99
N LYS A 11 -37.16 32.31 -38.70
CA LYS A 11 -35.86 31.98 -39.31
C LYS A 11 -35.47 30.54 -38.91
N PRO A 12 -34.93 29.72 -39.84
CA PRO A 12 -34.33 28.44 -39.48
C PRO A 12 -33.20 28.64 -38.46
N LEU A 13 -33.13 27.77 -37.45
CA LEU A 13 -31.94 27.66 -36.60
C LEU A 13 -30.76 27.17 -37.46
N PRO A 14 -29.52 27.64 -37.20
CA PRO A 14 -28.35 27.03 -37.83
C PRO A 14 -28.27 25.54 -37.45
N PRO A 15 -27.78 24.67 -38.35
CA PRO A 15 -27.58 23.27 -38.00
C PRO A 15 -26.63 23.17 -36.80
N ASN A 16 -26.98 22.32 -35.83
CA ASN A 16 -26.10 22.03 -34.70
C ASN A 16 -24.71 21.62 -35.23
N PRO A 17 -23.60 22.15 -34.68
CA PRO A 17 -22.28 21.66 -35.05
C PRO A 17 -22.21 20.18 -34.72
N VAL A 18 -21.96 19.36 -35.74
CA VAL A 18 -21.75 17.92 -35.54
C VAL A 18 -20.46 17.76 -34.77
N ILE A 19 -20.58 17.52 -33.47
CA ILE A 19 -19.45 17.16 -32.61
C ILE A 19 -18.93 15.84 -33.15
N ALA A 20 -17.81 15.89 -33.86
CA ALA A 20 -17.13 14.69 -34.32
C ALA A 20 -16.83 13.82 -33.10
N PRO A 21 -17.09 12.49 -33.16
CA PRO A 21 -16.83 11.62 -32.02
C PRO A 21 -15.35 11.71 -31.66
N SER A 22 -15.05 12.13 -30.43
CA SER A 22 -13.67 12.25 -29.97
C SER A 22 -13.02 10.87 -30.02
N ILE A 23 -12.04 10.70 -30.91
CA ILE A 23 -11.25 9.48 -31.02
C ILE A 23 -10.36 9.42 -29.78
N PHE A 24 -10.89 8.84 -28.71
CA PHE A 24 -10.17 8.58 -27.47
C PHE A 24 -9.00 7.65 -27.80
N SER A 25 -7.82 8.23 -27.93
CA SER A 25 -6.57 7.47 -28.04
C SER A 25 -6.34 6.78 -26.70
N PRO A 26 -6.06 5.46 -26.68
CA PRO A 26 -5.91 4.72 -25.42
C PRO A 26 -4.76 5.31 -24.59
N THR A 27 -4.99 5.44 -23.29
CA THR A 27 -3.97 5.90 -22.35
C THR A 27 -2.79 4.94 -22.33
N SER A 28 -1.62 5.43 -21.90
CA SER A 28 -0.45 4.57 -21.71
C SER A 28 -0.72 3.39 -20.76
N TYR A 29 -1.64 3.55 -19.80
CA TYR A 29 -2.06 2.47 -18.89
C TYR A 29 -2.90 1.41 -19.61
N GLU A 30 -3.88 1.81 -20.43
CA GLU A 30 -4.68 0.87 -21.24
C GLU A 30 -3.82 0.11 -22.26
N LEU A 31 -2.82 0.77 -22.84
CA LEU A 31 -1.81 0.12 -23.69
C LEU A 31 -0.94 -0.89 -22.93
N MET A 32 -0.60 -0.61 -21.66
CA MET A 32 0.09 -1.54 -20.77
C MET A 32 -0.80 -2.75 -20.42
N LEU A 33 -2.06 -2.52 -20.07
CA LEU A 33 -3.05 -3.58 -19.84
C LEU A 33 -3.22 -4.48 -21.08
N ALA A 34 -3.28 -3.91 -22.28
CA ALA A 34 -3.37 -4.65 -23.54
C ALA A 34 -2.08 -5.44 -23.85
N LYS A 35 -0.90 -4.86 -23.57
CA LYS A 35 0.42 -5.51 -23.76
C LYS A 35 0.59 -6.77 -22.90
N PHE A 36 0.20 -6.71 -21.63
CA PHE A 36 0.46 -7.80 -20.67
C PHE A 36 -0.75 -8.67 -20.35
N GLY A 37 -1.98 -8.18 -20.52
CA GLY A 37 -3.20 -8.92 -20.14
C GLY A 37 -3.30 -9.17 -18.62
N PHE A 38 -2.82 -8.24 -17.80
CA PHE A 38 -2.87 -8.28 -16.34
C PHE A 38 -2.95 -6.84 -15.80
N ASP A 39 -3.75 -6.62 -14.74
CA ASP A 39 -4.01 -5.32 -14.13
C ASP A 39 -3.33 -5.22 -12.76
N ILE A 40 -2.49 -4.20 -12.51
CA ILE A 40 -1.74 -4.10 -11.25
C ILE A 40 -2.65 -4.00 -10.02
N LEU A 41 -3.90 -3.55 -10.18
CA LEU A 41 -4.89 -3.50 -9.09
C LEU A 41 -5.30 -4.90 -8.60
N GLU A 42 -5.02 -5.96 -9.37
CA GLU A 42 -5.15 -7.37 -8.95
C GLU A 42 -4.09 -7.78 -7.90
N LEU A 43 -3.07 -6.94 -7.66
CA LEU A 43 -2.08 -7.11 -6.57
C LEU A 43 -2.34 -6.17 -5.37
N SER A 44 -3.47 -5.45 -5.36
CA SER A 44 -3.85 -4.51 -4.28
C SER A 44 -3.77 -5.09 -2.87
N THR A 45 -4.04 -6.39 -2.75
CA THR A 45 -4.00 -7.12 -1.48
C THR A 45 -2.56 -7.36 -0.98
N LEU A 46 -1.55 -7.42 -1.86
CA LEU A 46 -0.14 -7.39 -1.45
C LEU A 46 0.34 -6.00 -1.00
N ALA A 47 -0.31 -4.93 -1.48
CA ALA A 47 -0.02 -3.55 -1.10
C ALA A 47 -0.69 -3.12 0.22
N THR A 48 -1.50 -3.99 0.84
CA THR A 48 -2.24 -3.72 2.10
C THR A 48 -2.02 -4.80 3.16
N LEU A 49 -1.86 -6.07 2.77
CA LEU A 49 -1.43 -7.12 3.69
C LEU A 49 -0.04 -6.82 4.23
N ARG A 50 0.11 -6.92 5.55
CA ARG A 50 1.40 -6.85 6.23
C ARG A 50 2.12 -8.19 6.12
N VAL A 51 2.57 -8.49 4.90
CA VAL A 51 3.23 -9.76 4.55
C VAL A 51 4.46 -9.95 5.42
N GLY A 52 4.39 -10.88 6.38
CA GLY A 52 5.55 -11.31 7.16
C GLY A 52 6.37 -12.37 6.42
N ARG A 53 7.56 -12.72 6.94
CA ARG A 53 8.37 -13.83 6.40
C ARG A 53 7.58 -15.15 6.32
N ALA A 54 6.68 -15.40 7.28
CA ALA A 54 5.78 -16.55 7.25
C ALA A 54 4.82 -16.50 6.05
N THR A 55 4.11 -15.38 5.85
CA THR A 55 3.22 -15.15 4.72
C THR A 55 3.95 -15.28 3.37
N ARG A 56 5.18 -14.75 3.28
CA ARG A 56 6.07 -14.96 2.11
C ARG A 56 6.34 -16.44 1.84
N ARG A 57 6.64 -17.25 2.86
CA ARG A 57 6.90 -18.70 2.67
C ARG A 57 5.67 -19.45 2.16
N THR A 58 4.46 -18.97 2.45
CA THR A 58 3.23 -19.49 1.85
C THR A 58 3.09 -19.03 0.38
N LEU A 59 3.32 -17.75 0.10
CA LEU A 59 3.36 -17.19 -1.26
C LEU A 59 4.31 -17.94 -2.19
N CYS A 60 5.54 -18.25 -1.75
CA CYS A 60 6.52 -18.99 -2.55
C CYS A 60 6.16 -20.47 -2.80
N LYS A 61 5.16 -21.05 -2.10
CA LYS A 61 4.76 -22.46 -2.27
C LYS A 61 3.64 -22.68 -3.29
N SER A 62 2.78 -21.69 -3.47
CA SER A 62 1.63 -21.76 -4.38
C SER A 62 1.32 -20.38 -4.98
N PRO A 63 2.29 -19.75 -5.69
CA PRO A 63 2.16 -18.39 -6.18
C PRO A 63 1.01 -18.23 -7.17
N GLU A 64 0.74 -19.24 -8.00
CA GLU A 64 -0.39 -19.27 -8.95
C GLU A 64 -1.76 -19.24 -8.25
N ILE A 65 -1.98 -20.05 -7.22
CA ILE A 65 -3.21 -20.05 -6.43
C ILE A 65 -3.41 -18.69 -5.75
N ILE A 66 -2.36 -18.15 -5.13
CA ILE A 66 -2.48 -16.95 -4.31
C ILE A 66 -2.59 -15.69 -5.17
N VAL A 67 -1.87 -15.58 -6.30
CA VAL A 67 -2.12 -14.51 -7.28
C VAL A 67 -3.54 -14.60 -7.82
N HIS A 68 -4.07 -15.81 -8.12
CA HIS A 68 -5.46 -15.97 -8.56
C HIS A 68 -6.47 -15.47 -7.51
N GLN A 69 -6.28 -15.82 -6.23
CA GLN A 69 -7.08 -15.32 -5.10
C GLN A 69 -7.03 -13.79 -4.96
N MET A 70 -5.88 -13.16 -5.23
CA MET A 70 -5.75 -11.70 -5.17
C MET A 70 -6.52 -10.98 -6.29
N ARG A 71 -6.73 -11.63 -7.44
CA ARG A 71 -7.60 -11.10 -8.51
C ARG A 71 -9.06 -10.98 -8.06
N THR A 72 -9.54 -11.87 -7.19
CA THR A 72 -10.93 -11.89 -6.70
C THR A 72 -11.10 -11.02 -5.45
N GLN A 73 -10.15 -11.03 -4.53
CA GLN A 73 -10.17 -10.24 -3.29
C GLN A 73 -9.54 -8.83 -3.46
N LYS A 74 -9.93 -8.05 -4.50
CA LYS A 74 -9.39 -6.68 -4.71
C LYS A 74 -9.72 -5.75 -3.52
N GLN A 75 -8.70 -5.02 -3.04
CA GLN A 75 -8.78 -4.06 -1.94
C GLN A 75 -8.39 -2.64 -2.42
N TRP A 76 -8.75 -1.60 -1.66
CA TRP A 76 -8.22 -0.25 -1.92
C TRP A 76 -6.78 -0.14 -1.41
N SER A 77 -5.88 0.45 -2.20
CA SER A 77 -4.45 0.61 -1.83
C SER A 77 -3.80 1.75 -2.62
N PHE A 78 -2.51 2.03 -2.38
CA PHE A 78 -1.76 3.00 -3.19
C PHE A 78 -1.73 2.64 -4.69
N LEU A 79 -1.93 1.36 -5.05
CA LEU A 79 -1.99 0.93 -6.46
C LEU A 79 -3.17 1.57 -7.21
N SER A 80 -4.24 1.97 -6.51
CA SER A 80 -5.38 2.69 -7.09
C SER A 80 -5.01 4.05 -7.73
N PHE A 81 -3.83 4.61 -7.41
CA PHE A 81 -3.30 5.84 -8.03
C PHE A 81 -2.40 5.58 -9.25
N ILE A 82 -2.12 4.32 -9.61
CA ILE A 82 -1.23 3.98 -10.74
C ILE A 82 -1.83 4.32 -12.11
N PRO A 83 -3.12 4.07 -12.41
CA PRO A 83 -3.66 4.31 -13.77
C PRO A 83 -3.49 5.75 -14.26
N SER A 84 -3.55 6.75 -13.36
CA SER A 84 -3.35 8.16 -13.68
C SER A 84 -1.90 8.65 -13.59
N ARG A 85 -0.97 7.83 -13.07
CA ARG A 85 0.46 8.18 -12.92
C ARG A 85 1.40 7.38 -13.82
N TYR A 86 0.96 6.25 -14.34
CA TYR A 86 1.70 5.47 -15.34
C TYR A 86 2.01 6.34 -16.57
N GLY A 87 3.15 6.11 -17.23
CA GLY A 87 3.67 6.94 -18.33
C GLY A 87 4.32 8.26 -17.89
N HIS A 88 3.87 8.88 -16.80
CA HIS A 88 4.37 10.19 -16.34
C HIS A 88 5.71 10.14 -15.60
N SER A 89 6.11 8.96 -15.11
CA SER A 89 7.41 8.70 -14.48
C SER A 89 8.04 7.44 -15.06
N PRO A 90 9.24 7.50 -15.68
CA PRO A 90 9.90 6.33 -16.25
C PRO A 90 10.21 5.24 -15.21
N CYS A 91 10.64 5.63 -14.01
CA CYS A 91 10.94 4.72 -12.90
C CYS A 91 9.68 4.00 -12.39
N LEU A 92 8.56 4.72 -12.24
CA LEU A 92 7.30 4.11 -11.84
C LEU A 92 6.76 3.17 -12.92
N SER A 93 6.83 3.59 -14.19
CA SER A 93 6.34 2.80 -15.32
C SER A 93 7.15 1.50 -15.49
N ALA A 94 8.47 1.56 -15.32
CA ALA A 94 9.32 0.36 -15.33
C ALA A 94 9.01 -0.60 -14.17
N ALA A 95 8.69 -0.09 -12.98
CA ALA A 95 8.30 -0.93 -11.84
C ALA A 95 6.94 -1.62 -12.09
N VAL A 96 5.98 -0.89 -12.66
CA VAL A 96 4.67 -1.44 -13.06
C VAL A 96 4.85 -2.53 -14.12
N ASP A 97 5.57 -2.26 -15.21
CA ASP A 97 5.87 -3.25 -16.25
C ASP A 97 6.54 -4.52 -15.67
N CYS A 98 7.48 -4.35 -14.73
CA CYS A 98 8.19 -5.46 -14.10
C CYS A 98 7.28 -6.36 -13.24
N VAL A 99 6.48 -5.77 -12.33
CA VAL A 99 5.59 -6.57 -11.47
C VAL A 99 4.43 -7.19 -12.26
N VAL A 100 3.91 -6.49 -13.27
CA VAL A 100 2.80 -6.96 -14.12
C VAL A 100 3.28 -8.10 -15.02
N ALA A 101 4.47 -7.99 -15.63
CA ALA A 101 5.09 -9.08 -16.38
C ALA A 101 5.29 -10.34 -15.50
N ARG A 102 5.74 -10.15 -14.25
CA ARG A 102 5.96 -11.26 -13.31
C ARG A 102 4.65 -11.91 -12.85
N ALA A 103 3.64 -11.14 -12.48
CA ALA A 103 2.34 -11.68 -12.12
C ALA A 103 1.69 -12.42 -13.30
N ARG A 104 1.84 -11.89 -14.52
CA ARG A 104 1.40 -12.56 -15.76
C ARG A 104 2.16 -13.85 -16.06
N GLN A 105 3.46 -13.92 -15.78
CA GLN A 105 4.25 -15.15 -15.87
C GLN A 105 3.69 -16.23 -14.93
N ILE A 106 3.41 -15.89 -13.68
CA ILE A 106 2.92 -16.81 -12.64
C ILE A 106 1.56 -17.44 -13.01
N ILE A 107 0.64 -16.66 -13.61
CA ILE A 107 -0.68 -17.18 -14.03
C ILE A 107 -0.71 -17.76 -15.46
N SER A 108 0.44 -17.84 -16.13
CA SER A 108 0.53 -18.42 -17.48
C SER A 108 0.76 -19.93 -17.43
N SER A 109 0.31 -20.65 -18.46
CA SER A 109 0.60 -22.09 -18.61
C SER A 109 2.11 -22.35 -18.56
N PRO A 110 2.59 -23.43 -17.88
CA PRO A 110 4.01 -23.77 -17.80
C PRO A 110 4.75 -23.88 -19.15
N HIS A 111 4.02 -24.17 -20.24
CA HIS A 111 4.59 -24.20 -21.59
C HIS A 111 5.04 -22.81 -22.09
N ASN A 112 4.43 -21.73 -21.57
CA ASN A 112 4.73 -20.35 -21.93
C ASN A 112 5.81 -19.70 -21.06
N THR A 113 6.29 -20.36 -19.98
CA THR A 113 7.27 -19.79 -19.04
C THR A 113 8.56 -19.33 -19.76
N LYS A 114 9.00 -20.08 -20.78
CA LYS A 114 10.19 -19.76 -21.59
C LYS A 114 10.07 -18.46 -22.40
N PHE A 115 8.86 -17.99 -22.69
CA PHE A 115 8.62 -16.69 -23.34
C PHE A 115 8.69 -15.55 -22.31
N TRP A 116 8.07 -15.74 -21.15
CA TRP A 116 7.99 -14.72 -20.11
C TRP A 116 9.32 -14.47 -19.39
N GLU A 117 10.13 -15.51 -19.17
CA GLU A 117 11.35 -15.41 -18.36
C GLU A 117 12.36 -14.36 -18.88
N PRO A 118 12.76 -14.33 -20.17
CA PRO A 118 13.62 -13.26 -20.69
C PRO A 118 12.99 -11.85 -20.59
N LEU A 119 11.68 -11.75 -20.80
CA LEU A 119 10.93 -10.48 -20.74
C LEU A 119 10.86 -9.92 -19.32
N VAL A 120 10.62 -10.79 -18.33
CA VAL A 120 10.60 -10.44 -16.91
C VAL A 120 11.99 -10.01 -16.44
N LEU A 121 13.05 -10.72 -16.83
CA LEU A 121 14.43 -10.35 -16.52
C LEU A 121 14.82 -9.00 -17.14
N ALA A 122 14.44 -8.74 -18.41
CA ALA A 122 14.69 -7.46 -19.06
C ALA A 122 13.96 -6.29 -18.37
N HIS A 123 12.71 -6.48 -17.95
CA HIS A 123 11.97 -5.48 -17.17
C HIS A 123 12.55 -5.29 -15.76
N TYR A 124 13.04 -6.34 -15.11
CA TYR A 124 13.72 -6.26 -13.81
C TYR A 124 15.02 -5.45 -13.87
N ILE A 125 15.87 -5.67 -14.88
CA ILE A 125 17.05 -4.85 -15.13
C ILE A 125 16.64 -3.38 -15.36
N THR A 126 15.61 -3.15 -16.17
CA THR A 126 15.11 -1.80 -16.51
C THR A 126 14.61 -1.03 -15.26
N VAL A 127 13.88 -1.67 -14.35
CA VAL A 127 13.45 -1.00 -13.10
C VAL A 127 14.62 -0.73 -12.17
N ILE A 128 15.56 -1.67 -12.01
CA ILE A 128 16.76 -1.46 -11.17
C ILE A 128 17.59 -0.26 -11.67
N GLU A 129 17.83 -0.15 -12.98
CA GLU A 129 18.55 0.98 -13.57
C GLU A 129 17.80 2.31 -13.42
N THR A 130 16.50 2.33 -13.72
CA THR A 130 15.71 3.57 -13.67
C THR A 130 15.46 4.04 -12.24
N LEU A 131 15.31 3.11 -11.28
CA LEU A 131 15.24 3.40 -9.86
C LEU A 131 16.57 3.96 -9.34
N LYS A 132 17.70 3.32 -9.65
CA LYS A 132 19.03 3.85 -9.31
C LYS A 132 19.22 5.27 -9.85
N ARG A 133 18.96 5.49 -11.15
CA ARG A 133 19.07 6.81 -11.80
C ARG A 133 18.15 7.86 -11.15
N ALA A 134 16.98 7.46 -10.65
CA ALA A 134 16.07 8.35 -9.94
C ALA A 134 16.53 8.67 -8.51
N LEU A 135 17.20 7.73 -7.82
CA LEU A 135 17.77 7.89 -6.47
C LEU A 135 19.08 8.70 -6.47
N ASP A 136 19.92 8.53 -7.48
CA ASP A 136 21.19 9.26 -7.64
C ASP A 136 20.94 10.77 -7.88
N SER A 137 19.79 11.14 -8.47
CA SER A 137 19.44 12.53 -8.80
C SER A 137 18.71 13.26 -7.64
N PRO A 138 19.26 14.39 -7.12
CA PRO A 138 18.60 15.18 -6.07
C PRO A 138 17.22 15.73 -6.46
N LYS A 139 16.94 15.89 -7.77
CA LYS A 139 15.66 16.40 -8.30
C LYS A 139 14.54 15.35 -8.28
N THR A 140 14.87 14.08 -8.04
CA THR A 140 13.93 12.94 -8.18
C THR A 140 13.90 12.02 -6.97
N ARG A 141 15.00 11.86 -6.22
CA ARG A 141 15.15 10.82 -5.19
C ARG A 141 14.13 10.81 -4.05
N TYR A 142 13.43 11.92 -3.84
CA TYR A 142 12.37 12.07 -2.82
C TYR A 142 10.96 12.23 -3.42
N LYS A 143 10.78 12.12 -4.74
CA LYS A 143 9.46 12.13 -5.38
C LYS A 143 8.64 10.89 -4.98
N PRO A 144 7.31 11.00 -4.83
CA PRO A 144 6.50 9.87 -4.39
C PRO A 144 6.44 8.74 -5.42
N GLU A 145 6.63 9.05 -6.71
CA GLU A 145 6.79 8.03 -7.76
C GLU A 145 8.01 7.12 -7.56
N VAL A 146 9.08 7.59 -6.89
CA VAL A 146 10.29 6.81 -6.60
C VAL A 146 10.09 5.91 -5.38
N LEU A 147 9.39 6.41 -4.36
CA LEU A 147 8.93 5.58 -3.23
C LEU A 147 7.99 4.47 -3.73
N CYS A 148 6.99 4.83 -4.54
CA CYS A 148 6.04 3.91 -5.14
C CYS A 148 6.72 2.85 -6.03
N ALA A 149 7.70 3.23 -6.85
CA ALA A 149 8.50 2.28 -7.62
C ALA A 149 9.30 1.32 -6.72
N THR A 150 9.81 1.80 -5.58
CA THR A 150 10.53 0.97 -4.60
C THR A 150 9.61 -0.04 -3.91
N GLU A 151 8.39 0.39 -3.53
CA GLU A 151 7.36 -0.48 -2.93
C GLU A 151 6.85 -1.52 -3.95
N ILE A 152 6.57 -1.12 -5.20
CA ILE A 152 6.18 -2.04 -6.28
C ILE A 152 7.28 -3.07 -6.57
N LEU A 153 8.56 -2.65 -6.54
CA LEU A 153 9.67 -3.58 -6.71
C LEU A 153 9.80 -4.55 -5.53
N ALA A 154 9.43 -4.14 -4.30
CA ALA A 154 9.28 -5.08 -3.19
C ALA A 154 8.13 -6.10 -3.42
N LEU A 155 7.04 -5.71 -4.11
CA LEU A 155 5.99 -6.65 -4.52
C LEU A 155 6.47 -7.64 -5.59
N TYR A 156 7.29 -7.20 -6.56
CA TYR A 156 7.95 -8.09 -7.52
C TYR A 156 8.82 -9.13 -6.80
N GLU A 157 9.69 -8.68 -5.89
CA GLU A 157 10.58 -9.57 -5.14
C GLU A 157 9.81 -10.56 -4.25
N LEU A 158 8.63 -10.18 -3.78
CA LEU A 158 7.73 -11.05 -3.04
C LEU A 158 7.14 -12.19 -3.90
N LEU A 159 6.96 -11.95 -5.20
CA LEU A 159 6.51 -12.91 -6.21
C LEU A 159 7.66 -13.73 -6.83
N GLU A 160 8.91 -13.49 -6.43
CA GLU A 160 10.10 -14.21 -6.89
C GLU A 160 10.61 -15.16 -5.79
N PRO A 161 10.58 -16.51 -5.96
CA PRO A 161 11.01 -17.47 -4.94
C PRO A 161 12.35 -17.15 -4.28
N SER A 162 13.36 -16.77 -5.07
CA SER A 162 14.70 -16.43 -4.59
C SER A 162 14.79 -15.06 -3.87
N GLY A 163 13.78 -14.20 -4.05
CA GLY A 163 13.79 -12.78 -3.68
C GLY A 163 13.72 -12.43 -2.18
N GLU A 164 13.85 -13.35 -1.20
CA GLU A 164 13.64 -12.98 0.23
C GLU A 164 14.63 -11.88 0.67
N ALA A 165 15.90 -12.05 0.33
CA ALA A 165 16.93 -11.07 0.68
C ALA A 165 16.77 -9.74 -0.08
N ALA A 166 16.15 -9.74 -1.27
CA ALA A 166 15.93 -8.53 -2.07
C ALA A 166 14.64 -7.81 -1.65
N TRP A 167 13.54 -8.52 -1.43
CA TRP A 167 12.31 -8.02 -0.80
C TRP A 167 12.58 -7.31 0.53
N ILE A 168 13.41 -7.89 1.39
CA ILE A 168 13.82 -7.26 2.66
C ILE A 168 14.62 -5.96 2.40
N ARG A 169 15.54 -5.97 1.42
CA ARG A 169 16.34 -4.78 1.06
C ARG A 169 15.48 -3.65 0.48
N HIS A 170 14.54 -3.96 -0.43
CA HIS A 170 13.62 -2.96 -0.98
C HIS A 170 12.64 -2.44 0.08
N SER A 171 12.17 -3.31 0.98
CA SER A 171 11.33 -2.90 2.12
C SER A 171 12.07 -1.97 3.10
N ALA A 172 13.33 -2.28 3.43
CA ALA A 172 14.17 -1.39 4.23
C ALA A 172 14.49 -0.07 3.49
N GLY A 173 14.71 -0.14 2.18
CA GLY A 173 14.92 1.03 1.31
C GLY A 173 13.72 1.98 1.29
N ALA A 174 12.50 1.46 1.09
CA ALA A 174 11.27 2.26 1.16
C ALA A 174 11.05 2.87 2.56
N ALA A 175 11.32 2.11 3.63
CA ALA A 175 11.26 2.63 5.01
C ALA A 175 12.26 3.79 5.24
N HIS A 176 13.46 3.69 4.68
CA HIS A 176 14.47 4.75 4.74
C HIS A 176 14.10 5.97 3.88
N LEU A 177 13.53 5.77 2.68
CA LEU A 177 13.01 6.85 1.83
C LEU A 177 11.87 7.61 2.51
N ILE A 178 10.98 6.91 3.22
CA ILE A 178 9.92 7.54 4.02
C ILE A 178 10.54 8.42 5.12
N LEU A 179 11.47 7.88 5.90
CA LEU A 179 12.16 8.64 6.95
C LEU A 179 12.89 9.88 6.40
N LEU A 180 13.57 9.75 5.26
CA LEU A 180 14.27 10.86 4.59
C LEU A 180 13.32 11.91 3.99
N ARG A 181 12.13 11.50 3.52
CA ARG A 181 11.08 12.42 3.03
C ARG A 181 10.49 13.28 4.15
N ARG A 182 10.51 12.80 5.41
CA ARG A 182 9.90 13.43 6.60
C ARG A 182 8.36 13.53 6.52
N PRO A 183 7.62 13.64 7.64
CA PRO A 183 6.16 13.57 7.60
C PRO A 183 5.50 14.76 6.89
N GLU A 184 6.18 15.91 6.78
CA GLU A 184 5.67 17.11 6.11
C GLU A 184 5.52 16.91 4.59
N SER A 185 6.25 15.97 3.99
CA SER A 185 6.16 15.64 2.56
C SER A 185 4.95 14.77 2.19
N TYR A 186 4.02 14.49 3.12
CA TYR A 186 2.89 13.59 2.90
C TYR A 186 1.58 14.37 2.76
N THR A 187 1.53 15.18 1.70
CA THR A 187 0.48 16.19 1.48
C THR A 187 -0.70 15.69 0.66
N THR A 188 -0.46 14.76 -0.26
CA THR A 188 -1.48 14.19 -1.17
C THR A 188 -1.94 12.80 -0.73
N ASP A 189 -3.13 12.38 -1.16
CA ASP A 189 -3.71 11.09 -0.75
C ASP A 189 -2.95 9.89 -1.33
N PHE A 190 -2.30 10.07 -2.48
CA PHE A 190 -1.33 9.10 -3.02
C PHE A 190 -0.16 8.89 -2.05
N GLU A 191 0.39 9.99 -1.51
CA GLU A 191 1.50 9.93 -0.56
C GLU A 191 1.07 9.30 0.76
N ARG A 192 -0.13 9.66 1.27
CA ARG A 192 -0.73 9.01 2.45
C ARG A 192 -0.91 7.52 2.23
N ALA A 193 -1.40 7.09 1.06
CA ALA A 193 -1.62 5.68 0.75
C ALA A 193 -0.31 4.87 0.73
N LEU A 194 0.78 5.41 0.13
CA LEU A 194 2.11 4.80 0.16
C LEU A 194 2.61 4.65 1.61
N PHE A 195 2.60 5.76 2.36
CA PHE A 195 3.00 5.78 3.77
C PHE A 195 2.27 4.71 4.58
N MET A 196 0.95 4.60 4.42
CA MET A 196 0.10 3.64 5.13
C MET A 196 0.44 2.19 4.79
N GLY A 197 0.57 1.85 3.51
CA GLY A 197 0.97 0.49 3.07
C GLY A 197 2.27 0.05 3.74
N HIS A 198 3.25 0.95 3.79
CA HIS A 198 4.58 0.63 4.35
C HIS A 198 4.69 0.68 5.88
N THR A 199 3.66 1.12 6.61
CA THR A 199 3.67 1.17 8.08
C THR A 199 4.01 -0.16 8.75
N GLY A 200 3.51 -1.28 8.19
CA GLY A 200 3.79 -2.63 8.67
C GLY A 200 5.28 -2.98 8.60
N PRO A 201 5.87 -3.02 7.39
CA PRO A 201 7.30 -3.20 7.17
C PRO A 201 8.20 -2.32 8.05
N ILE A 202 7.87 -1.03 8.25
CA ILE A 202 8.64 -0.14 9.13
C ILE A 202 8.69 -0.65 10.58
N MET A 203 7.54 -1.04 11.14
CA MET A 203 7.50 -1.59 12.51
C MET A 203 8.21 -2.93 12.63
N THR A 204 8.15 -3.77 11.59
CA THR A 204 8.83 -5.07 11.55
C THR A 204 10.35 -4.93 11.41
N GLU A 205 10.87 -3.98 10.61
CA GLU A 205 12.31 -3.69 10.55
C GLU A 205 12.83 -3.23 11.91
N ALA A 206 12.16 -2.26 12.53
CA ALA A 206 12.58 -1.71 13.81
C ALA A 206 12.64 -2.79 14.90
N LEU A 207 11.62 -3.65 14.97
CA LEU A 207 11.59 -4.78 15.91
C LEU A 207 12.72 -5.78 15.66
N LEU A 208 12.87 -6.25 14.41
CA LEU A 208 13.85 -7.29 14.07
C LEU A 208 15.30 -6.81 14.21
N ASN A 209 15.54 -5.51 14.16
CA ASN A 209 16.86 -4.90 14.34
C ASN A 209 17.11 -4.41 15.79
N GLY A 210 16.15 -4.60 16.71
CA GLY A 210 16.29 -4.10 18.08
C GLY A 210 16.41 -2.57 18.16
N LYS A 211 15.59 -1.84 17.39
CA LYS A 211 15.60 -0.37 17.30
C LYS A 211 14.25 0.24 17.72
N ARG A 212 14.30 1.48 18.19
CA ARG A 212 13.12 2.36 18.30
C ARG A 212 12.56 2.65 16.91
N CYS A 213 11.22 2.62 16.78
CA CYS A 213 10.52 2.82 15.51
C CYS A 213 10.21 4.31 15.31
N PHE A 214 10.67 4.92 14.21
CA PHE A 214 10.49 6.36 14.00
C PHE A 214 9.01 6.81 13.98
N LEU A 215 8.09 5.90 13.60
CA LEU A 215 6.65 6.15 13.64
C LEU A 215 6.12 6.49 15.05
N GLU A 216 6.85 6.14 16.11
CA GLU A 216 6.45 6.44 17.48
C GLU A 216 6.55 7.94 17.83
N GLN A 217 7.30 8.73 17.05
CA GLN A 217 7.54 10.16 17.29
C GLN A 217 6.30 11.00 16.93
N ASN A 218 6.06 12.09 17.66
CA ASN A 218 4.83 12.89 17.57
C ASN A 218 4.51 13.38 16.14
N ALA A 219 5.51 13.77 15.33
CA ALA A 219 5.28 14.22 13.96
C ALA A 219 4.71 13.11 13.06
N TRP A 220 5.18 11.87 13.23
CA TRP A 220 4.65 10.69 12.51
C TRP A 220 3.30 10.22 13.06
N GLN A 221 3.06 10.37 14.37
CA GLN A 221 1.74 10.14 14.97
C GLN A 221 0.70 11.15 14.45
N ASN A 222 1.08 12.42 14.27
CA ASN A 222 0.24 13.45 13.67
C ASN A 222 -0.05 13.17 12.18
N LEU A 223 0.95 12.71 11.42
CA LEU A 223 0.72 12.26 10.05
C LEU A 223 -0.29 11.10 10.01
N LEU A 224 -0.12 10.07 10.85
CA LEU A 224 -1.08 8.96 10.96
C LEU A 224 -2.50 9.45 11.23
N MET A 225 -2.71 10.35 12.20
CA MET A 225 -4.03 10.96 12.47
C MET A 225 -4.59 11.72 11.26
N SER A 226 -3.75 12.39 10.46
CA SER A 226 -4.19 13.12 9.26
C SER A 226 -4.65 12.22 8.09
N VAL A 227 -4.45 10.91 8.19
CA VAL A 227 -4.95 9.92 7.21
C VAL A 227 -6.39 9.50 7.50
N ILE A 228 -6.96 9.84 8.67
CA ILE A 228 -8.29 9.35 9.07
C ILE A 228 -9.38 9.92 8.15
N CYS A 229 -9.93 9.07 7.29
CA CYS A 229 -11.00 9.41 6.35
C CYS A 229 -12.30 8.72 6.75
N LYS A 230 -13.40 9.48 6.76
CA LYS A 230 -14.76 8.96 7.01
C LYS A 230 -15.38 8.44 5.71
N GLU A 231 -14.80 7.39 5.16
CA GLU A 231 -15.34 6.69 3.98
C GLU A 231 -16.65 6.00 4.33
N LYS A 232 -17.66 6.10 3.45
CA LYS A 232 -18.99 5.50 3.66
C LYS A 232 -19.13 4.07 3.11
N TYR A 233 -18.12 3.57 2.38
CA TYR A 233 -18.21 2.36 1.58
C TYR A 233 -17.46 1.15 2.16
N TYR A 234 -16.61 1.36 3.16
CA TYR A 234 -15.81 0.33 3.82
C TYR A 234 -15.86 0.55 5.34
N THR A 235 -16.27 -0.45 6.12
CA THR A 235 -16.26 -0.31 7.58
C THR A 235 -14.84 -0.24 8.15
N VAL A 236 -13.87 -0.89 7.49
CA VAL A 236 -12.47 -1.00 7.93
C VAL A 236 -11.50 -0.86 6.74
N SER A 237 -11.44 0.31 6.10
CA SER A 237 -10.35 0.64 5.16
C SER A 237 -9.06 1.06 5.90
N ASP A 238 -7.91 1.13 5.22
CA ASP A 238 -6.65 1.53 5.91
C ASP A 238 -6.71 2.95 6.49
N CYS A 239 -7.52 3.82 5.89
CA CYS A 239 -7.78 5.19 6.34
C CYS A 239 -8.86 5.28 7.43
N SER A 240 -9.44 4.16 7.88
CA SER A 240 -10.40 4.16 8.98
C SER A 240 -9.72 4.47 10.33
N GLU A 241 -10.44 5.17 11.23
CA GLU A 241 -9.95 5.49 12.58
C GLU A 241 -9.51 4.23 13.34
N ILE A 242 -10.24 3.12 13.19
CA ILE A 242 -9.93 1.87 13.88
C ILE A 242 -8.65 1.20 13.34
N VAL A 243 -8.32 1.31 12.04
CA VAL A 243 -7.00 0.92 11.54
C VAL A 243 -5.93 1.86 12.10
N VAL A 244 -6.09 3.18 11.90
CA VAL A 244 -5.06 4.16 12.24
C VAL A 244 -4.66 4.10 13.72
N LEU A 245 -5.63 3.98 14.63
CA LEU A 245 -5.36 3.82 16.07
C LEU A 245 -4.58 2.53 16.40
N LEU A 246 -4.84 1.41 15.69
CA LEU A 246 -4.02 0.21 15.83
C LEU A 246 -2.58 0.45 15.36
N ILE A 247 -2.40 1.15 14.23
CA ILE A 247 -1.06 1.46 13.70
C ILE A 247 -0.29 2.33 14.69
N MET A 248 -0.93 3.36 15.26
CA MET A 248 -0.34 4.22 16.28
C MET A 248 0.04 3.43 17.54
N ALA A 249 -0.80 2.52 18.02
CA ALA A 249 -0.48 1.65 19.14
C ALA A 249 0.68 0.68 18.82
N LYS A 250 0.62 -0.03 17.67
CA LYS A 250 1.68 -0.95 17.22
C LYS A 250 3.02 -0.24 17.01
N SER A 251 3.03 1.03 16.62
CA SER A 251 4.26 1.82 16.44
C SER A 251 5.12 1.92 17.69
N LYS A 252 4.51 1.81 18.88
CA LYS A 252 5.19 1.87 20.18
C LYS A 252 5.84 0.54 20.60
N ILE A 253 5.50 -0.58 19.96
CA ILE A 253 5.98 -1.90 20.38
C ILE A 253 7.50 -2.02 20.24
N PRO A 254 8.16 -1.65 19.11
CA PRO A 254 9.61 -1.78 18.99
C PRO A 254 10.39 -0.94 20.02
N GLY A 255 9.93 0.28 20.31
CA GLY A 255 10.53 1.12 21.35
C GLY A 255 10.34 0.56 22.77
N THR A 256 9.18 -0.04 23.03
CA THR A 256 8.89 -0.70 24.32
C THR A 256 9.72 -1.98 24.51
N PHE A 257 9.94 -2.76 23.44
CA PHE A 257 10.87 -3.89 23.45
C PHE A 257 12.32 -3.42 23.68
N TRP A 258 12.74 -2.35 22.99
CA TRP A 258 14.08 -1.78 23.19
C TRP A 258 14.31 -1.32 24.63
N ASP A 259 13.34 -0.62 25.24
CA ASP A 259 13.40 -0.22 26.66
C ASP A 259 13.55 -1.43 27.58
N MET A 260 12.79 -2.52 27.35
CA MET A 260 12.93 -3.77 28.09
C MET A 260 14.31 -4.42 27.90
N THR A 261 14.88 -4.40 26.70
CA THR A 261 16.23 -4.92 26.45
C THR A 261 17.28 -4.11 27.20
N GLN A 262 17.19 -2.78 27.22
CA GLN A 262 18.09 -1.94 28.05
C GLN A 262 17.91 -2.19 29.55
N LEU A 263 16.69 -2.54 29.99
CA LEU A 263 16.38 -2.88 31.38
C LEU A 263 16.99 -4.25 31.78
N LEU A 264 16.92 -5.25 30.90
CA LEU A 264 17.24 -6.65 31.23
C LEU A 264 18.69 -7.04 30.91
N CYS A 265 19.34 -6.41 29.93
CA CYS A 265 20.67 -6.81 29.44
C CYS A 265 21.82 -5.94 29.96
N ARG A 266 21.56 -5.06 30.93
CA ARG A 266 22.58 -4.19 31.56
C ARG A 266 23.31 -4.89 32.70
N GLN A 267 24.54 -4.47 32.97
CA GLN A 267 25.39 -5.06 34.03
C GLN A 267 25.11 -4.48 35.43
N GLU A 268 24.72 -3.21 35.52
CA GLU A 268 24.42 -2.53 36.79
C GLU A 268 22.94 -2.71 37.18
N GLU A 269 22.65 -2.85 38.48
CA GLU A 269 21.26 -2.86 38.95
C GLU A 269 20.59 -1.51 38.69
N PRO A 270 19.39 -1.54 38.10
CA PRO A 270 18.55 0.35 37.44
C PRO A 270 17.86 1.02 38.62
N SER A 271 17.64 2.34 38.57
CA SER A 271 16.79 2.99 39.57
C SER A 271 15.38 2.38 39.57
N LEU A 272 14.79 2.22 40.76
CA LEU A 272 13.41 1.78 40.93
C LEU A 272 12.44 2.66 40.12
N GLU A 273 12.74 3.96 40.01
CA GLU A 273 12.02 4.91 39.16
C GLU A 273 11.95 4.46 37.68
N TYR A 274 13.07 4.01 37.09
CA TYR A 274 13.08 3.57 35.70
C TYR A 274 12.28 2.27 35.52
N VAL A 275 12.39 1.32 36.48
CA VAL A 275 11.56 0.10 36.49
C VAL A 275 10.07 0.46 36.54
N VAL A 276 9.67 1.34 37.47
CA VAL A 276 8.28 1.79 37.64
C VAL A 276 7.77 2.54 36.40
N ARG A 277 8.61 3.37 35.77
CA ARG A 277 8.30 4.08 34.52
C ARG A 277 7.96 3.10 33.39
N ILE A 278 8.79 2.08 33.17
CA ILE A 278 8.54 1.07 32.13
C ILE A 278 7.35 0.18 32.48
N GLN A 279 7.19 -0.25 33.73
CA GLN A 279 6.00 -1.00 34.16
C GLN A 279 4.71 -0.21 33.93
N LYS A 280 4.68 1.09 34.24
CA LYS A 280 3.55 1.98 33.98
C LYS A 280 3.27 2.09 32.47
N TRP A 281 4.28 2.38 31.66
CA TRP A 281 4.15 2.48 30.21
C TRP A 281 3.62 1.18 29.57
N CYS A 282 4.12 0.02 29.99
CA CYS A 282 3.65 -1.28 29.50
C CYS A 282 2.18 -1.56 29.87
N ARG A 283 1.72 -1.12 31.05
CA ARG A 283 0.29 -1.20 31.44
C ARG A 283 -0.56 -0.26 30.58
N GLU A 284 -0.12 0.98 30.37
CA GLU A 284 -0.82 1.94 29.50
C GLU A 284 -0.92 1.46 28.04
N LEU A 285 0.17 0.93 27.48
CA LEU A 285 0.19 0.41 26.11
C LEU A 285 -0.70 -0.84 25.99
N ARG A 286 -0.67 -1.75 26.98
CA ARG A 286 -1.60 -2.89 27.04
C ARG A 286 -3.05 -2.43 27.08
N GLN A 287 -3.37 -1.41 27.89
CA GLN A 287 -4.73 -0.90 27.99
C GLN A 287 -5.22 -0.34 26.65
N ARG A 288 -4.41 0.44 25.94
CA ARG A 288 -4.74 0.94 24.58
C ARG A 288 -5.08 -0.20 23.60
N PHE A 289 -4.41 -1.35 23.68
CA PHE A 289 -4.75 -2.52 22.87
C PHE A 289 -6.06 -3.21 23.29
N VAL A 290 -6.38 -3.23 24.59
CA VAL A 290 -7.67 -3.73 25.10
C VAL A 290 -8.80 -2.81 24.66
N ASP A 291 -8.67 -1.50 24.88
CA ASP A 291 -9.66 -0.49 24.49
C ASP A 291 -9.90 -0.52 22.97
N TRP A 292 -8.82 -0.63 22.18
CA TRP A 292 -8.90 -0.82 20.74
C TRP A 292 -9.65 -2.10 20.37
N LYS A 293 -9.31 -3.23 20.99
CA LYS A 293 -9.94 -4.52 20.71
C LYS A 293 -11.44 -4.46 20.98
N CYS A 294 -11.87 -3.91 22.12
CA CYS A 294 -13.29 -3.78 22.45
C CYS A 294 -14.03 -2.87 21.47
N LYS A 295 -13.41 -1.77 20.99
CA LYS A 295 -13.97 -0.93 19.93
C LYS A 295 -14.08 -1.67 18.60
N TYR A 296 -13.08 -2.47 18.21
CA TYR A 296 -13.11 -3.27 17.00
C TYR A 296 -14.20 -4.35 17.07
N GLU A 297 -14.30 -5.07 18.19
CA GLU A 297 -15.35 -6.10 18.40
C GLU A 297 -16.77 -5.50 18.40
N ALA A 298 -16.97 -4.29 18.92
CA ALA A 298 -18.24 -3.58 18.81
C ALA A 298 -18.56 -3.20 17.35
N LEU A 299 -17.61 -2.58 16.65
CA LEU A 299 -17.74 -2.15 15.26
C LEU A 299 -18.02 -3.32 14.30
N ILE A 300 -17.43 -4.50 14.52
CA ILE A 300 -17.74 -5.69 13.73
C ILE A 300 -19.15 -6.23 14.05
N ARG A 301 -19.60 -6.20 15.32
CA ARG A 301 -20.97 -6.63 15.69
C ARG A 301 -22.06 -5.74 15.08
N GLU A 302 -21.83 -4.43 14.99
CA GLU A 302 -22.78 -3.47 14.39
C GLU A 302 -23.01 -3.69 12.89
N VAL A 303 -22.08 -4.37 12.20
CA VAL A 303 -22.15 -4.67 10.75
C VAL A 303 -22.99 -5.92 10.44
N GLY A 304 -23.40 -6.67 11.46
CA GLY A 304 -24.17 -7.91 11.34
C GLY A 304 -23.30 -9.15 11.06
N ASP A 305 -23.90 -10.32 11.20
CA ASP A 305 -23.23 -11.60 10.98
C ASP A 305 -22.97 -11.85 9.49
N VAL A 306 -21.72 -12.07 9.13
CA VAL A 306 -21.26 -12.35 7.76
C VAL A 306 -20.26 -13.48 7.85
N GLY A 307 -20.52 -14.58 7.14
CA GLY A 307 -19.69 -15.79 7.22
C GLY A 307 -18.22 -15.52 6.89
N GLU A 308 -17.32 -16.02 7.74
CA GLU A 308 -15.87 -15.92 7.55
C GLU A 308 -15.44 -16.50 6.19
N GLY A 309 -14.45 -15.87 5.55
CA GLY A 309 -13.95 -16.30 4.24
C GLY A 309 -14.85 -15.97 3.05
N THR A 310 -15.92 -15.18 3.24
CA THR A 310 -16.65 -14.56 2.13
C THR A 310 -15.99 -13.25 1.69
N MET A 311 -16.05 -12.92 0.40
CA MET A 311 -15.53 -11.65 -0.13
C MET A 311 -16.17 -10.42 0.53
N GLU A 312 -17.39 -10.55 1.07
CA GLU A 312 -18.07 -9.48 1.80
C GLU A 312 -17.57 -9.35 3.24
N PHE A 313 -17.21 -10.46 3.90
CA PHE A 313 -16.46 -10.46 5.16
C PHE A 313 -15.08 -9.81 4.98
N ASP A 314 -14.33 -10.17 3.93
CA ASP A 314 -12.99 -9.62 3.63
C ASP A 314 -12.99 -8.10 3.34
N ARG A 315 -14.17 -7.51 3.05
CA ARG A 315 -14.35 -6.06 2.83
C ARG A 315 -14.84 -5.33 4.08
N ARG A 316 -15.33 -6.06 5.08
CA ARG A 316 -15.85 -5.56 6.36
C ARG A 316 -14.87 -5.78 7.52
N VAL A 317 -14.02 -6.80 7.42
CA VAL A 317 -13.08 -7.26 8.44
C VAL A 317 -11.67 -7.19 7.88
N LYS A 318 -10.72 -6.59 8.60
CA LYS A 318 -9.29 -6.68 8.25
C LYS A 318 -8.56 -7.71 9.12
N ALA A 319 -8.04 -8.74 8.46
CA ALA A 319 -7.15 -9.72 9.07
C ALA A 319 -5.78 -9.09 9.36
N TYR A 320 -5.61 -8.50 10.55
CA TYR A 320 -4.35 -7.88 10.99
C TYR A 320 -3.25 -8.90 11.35
N ALA A 321 -2.90 -9.80 10.43
CA ALA A 321 -1.75 -10.67 10.56
C ALA A 321 -0.47 -9.83 10.75
N THR A 322 0.05 -9.78 11.98
CA THR A 322 1.44 -9.41 12.36
C THR A 322 1.51 -9.30 13.90
N PHE A 323 1.77 -10.42 14.59
CA PHE A 323 2.48 -10.55 15.88
C PHE A 323 2.39 -12.01 16.42
N PHE A 324 2.53 -12.97 15.50
CA PHE A 324 2.72 -14.40 15.72
C PHE A 324 3.67 -14.91 14.62
#